data_AF-A0A933M5R2-F1
#
_entry.id   AF-A0A933M5R2-F1
#
_cell.length_a   1.000
_cell.length_b   1.000
_cell.length_c   1.000
_cell.angle_alpha   90.00
_cell.angle_beta   90.00
_cell.angle_gamma   90.00
#
_symmetry.space_group_name_H-M   'P 1'
#
loop_
_entity.id
_entity.type
_entity.pdbx_description
1 polymer ?
#
loop_
_entity_poly.entity_id
_entity_poly.type
_entity_poly.pdbx_seq_one_letter_code
_entity_poly.pdbx_strand_id
1 'polypeptide(L)'
;MKNRRILIPGGALLFTILLTIAYLRVQDATAKCSFQAHDLTTASTEEIGTAAVQYSCSQFQTDGKTDVLLVRMVEDSDLVELGLDPDNICKDRPLRLVIVQGDFTSKTGLQKKESKYKYISYIFDLATGSPMSWATSRNGGAFRKLLDDPTLPDDPIVVAPRLLTPDPRVEQSLSKSKEPSSKRPSCGNDSPAPTIAP
;
A
#
# COMPACT_ATOMS: atom_id res chain seq x y z
N MET A 1 -1.18 71.12 21.12
CA MET A 1 -0.73 69.73 21.43
C MET A 1 -1.50 68.78 20.53
N LYS A 2 -0.83 68.12 19.58
CA LYS A 2 -1.47 67.38 18.47
C LYS A 2 -1.17 65.89 18.63
N ASN A 3 -2.15 65.12 19.10
CA ASN A 3 -2.01 63.68 19.36
C ASN A 3 -1.99 62.89 18.03
N ARG A 4 -0.85 62.30 17.70
CA ARG A 4 -0.71 61.31 16.62
C ARG A 4 -1.02 59.92 17.16
N ARG A 5 -2.13 59.32 16.73
CA ARG A 5 -2.42 57.89 16.93
C ARG A 5 -1.68 57.09 15.85
N ILE A 6 -0.75 56.23 16.28
CA ILE A 6 -0.03 55.29 15.42
C ILE A 6 -0.91 54.04 15.29
N LEU A 7 -1.42 53.80 14.09
CA LEU A 7 -2.17 52.60 13.73
C LEU A 7 -1.15 51.51 13.34
N ILE A 8 -0.95 50.52 14.20
CA ILE A 8 -0.08 49.37 13.89
C ILE A 8 -0.90 48.37 13.07
N PRO A 9 -0.46 47.96 11.87
CA PRO A 9 -1.21 47.04 11.02
C PRO A 9 -1.10 45.60 11.56
N GLY A 10 -2.15 45.11 12.22
CA GLY A 10 -2.25 43.76 12.80
C GLY A 10 -2.36 42.59 11.81
N GLY A 11 -2.16 42.82 10.50
CA GLY A 11 -2.34 41.79 9.47
C GLY A 11 -1.13 40.88 9.24
N ALA A 12 0.09 41.35 9.52
CA ALA A 12 1.32 40.62 9.17
C ALA A 12 1.63 39.45 10.12
N LEU A 13 1.11 39.46 11.35
CA LEU A 13 1.44 38.46 12.37
C LEU A 13 0.62 37.16 12.23
N LEU A 14 -0.59 37.25 11.64
CA LEU A 14 -1.48 36.10 11.48
C LEU A 14 -1.05 35.17 10.34
N PHE A 15 -0.48 35.73 9.26
CA PHE A 15 0.02 34.95 8.13
C PHE A 15 1.28 34.14 8.48
N THR A 16 2.18 34.68 9.31
CA THR A 16 3.40 33.95 9.72
C THR A 16 3.08 32.80 10.67
N ILE A 17 2.07 32.95 11.56
CA ILE A 17 1.61 31.87 12.45
C ILE A 17 0.92 30.74 11.67
N LEU A 18 0.12 31.06 10.64
CA LEU A 18 -0.52 30.03 9.82
C LEU A 18 0.48 29.25 8.96
N LEU A 19 1.52 29.92 8.44
CA LEU A 19 2.59 29.28 7.68
C LEU A 19 3.46 28.36 8.54
N THR A 20 3.74 28.70 9.80
CA THR A 20 4.48 27.79 10.71
C THR A 20 3.65 26.58 11.13
N ILE A 21 2.34 26.72 11.34
CA ILE A 21 1.46 25.57 11.64
C ILE A 21 1.39 24.61 10.45
N ALA A 22 1.32 25.12 9.21
CA ALA A 22 1.34 24.28 8.01
C ALA A 22 2.68 23.54 7.83
N TYR A 23 3.81 24.21 8.12
CA TYR A 23 5.13 23.60 8.01
C TYR A 23 5.40 22.54 9.10
N LEU A 24 4.88 22.75 10.32
CA LEU A 24 5.02 21.80 11.43
C LEU A 24 4.20 20.51 11.26
N ARG A 25 3.09 20.53 10.50
CA ARG A 25 2.32 19.30 10.24
C ARG A 25 2.96 18.36 9.22
N VAL A 26 3.94 18.84 8.44
CA VAL A 26 4.55 18.07 7.35
C VAL A 26 5.78 17.25 7.82
N GLN A 27 6.37 17.54 8.99
CA GLN A 27 7.71 17.01 9.32
C GLN A 27 7.81 15.85 10.34
N ASP A 28 6.76 15.48 11.09
CA ASP A 28 6.92 14.47 12.16
C ASP A 28 6.11 13.18 11.99
N ALA A 29 5.80 12.82 10.75
CA ALA A 29 5.39 11.44 10.44
C ALA A 29 6.63 10.56 10.17
N THR A 30 7.65 10.60 11.04
CA THR A 30 8.43 9.38 11.28
C THR A 30 7.48 8.40 11.96
N ALA A 31 6.65 7.74 11.14
CA ALA A 31 5.72 6.74 11.61
C ALA A 31 6.53 5.71 12.40
N LYS A 32 6.33 5.66 13.72
CA LYS A 32 6.90 4.61 14.55
C LYS A 32 6.53 3.29 13.89
N CYS A 33 7.50 2.41 13.67
CA CYS A 33 7.32 1.10 13.02
C CYS A 33 6.57 0.10 13.92
N SER A 34 5.51 0.56 14.59
CA SER A 34 4.70 -0.17 15.56
C SER A 34 3.28 -0.28 15.02
N PHE A 35 3.10 -1.11 14.01
CA PHE A 35 1.77 -1.44 13.52
C PHE A 35 1.00 -2.26 14.56
N GLN A 36 -0.22 -1.85 14.85
CA GLN A 36 -1.18 -2.61 15.65
C GLN A 36 -2.51 -2.59 14.93
N ALA A 37 -3.00 -3.77 14.55
CA ALA A 37 -4.32 -3.92 13.93
C ALA A 37 -5.42 -3.52 14.93
N HIS A 38 -6.36 -2.70 14.49
CA HIS A 38 -7.51 -2.23 15.26
C HIS A 38 -8.61 -1.76 14.30
N ASP A 39 -9.86 -1.69 14.75
CA ASP A 39 -10.96 -1.24 13.90
C ASP A 39 -10.70 0.19 13.35
N LEU A 40 -10.74 0.33 12.02
CA LEU A 40 -10.55 1.56 11.25
C LEU A 40 -11.81 1.97 10.48
N THR A 41 -12.98 1.36 10.76
CA THR A 41 -14.21 1.61 10.00
C THR A 41 -14.69 3.07 10.06
N THR A 42 -14.39 3.76 11.16
CA THR A 42 -14.67 5.19 11.33
C THR A 42 -13.45 6.09 11.17
N ALA A 43 -12.30 5.52 10.80
CA ALA A 43 -11.04 6.24 10.69
C ALA A 43 -11.04 7.21 9.50
N SER A 44 -10.25 8.27 9.61
CA SER A 44 -10.05 9.20 8.50
C SER A 44 -9.13 8.59 7.43
N THR A 45 -9.15 9.17 6.24
CA THR A 45 -8.25 8.79 5.13
C THR A 45 -6.78 8.87 5.53
N GLU A 46 -6.40 9.89 6.29
CA GLU A 46 -5.05 10.09 6.81
C GLU A 46 -4.66 9.04 7.84
N GLU A 47 -5.59 8.63 8.69
CA GLU A 47 -5.37 7.59 9.71
C GLU A 47 -5.18 6.21 9.06
N ILE A 48 -5.99 5.88 8.05
CA ILE A 48 -5.85 4.66 7.25
C ILE A 48 -4.50 4.65 6.51
N GLY A 49 -4.12 5.77 5.90
CA GLY A 49 -2.81 5.92 5.26
C GLY A 49 -1.66 5.73 6.26
N THR A 50 -1.79 6.29 7.46
CA THR A 50 -0.81 6.12 8.55
C THR A 50 -0.71 4.65 8.96
N ALA A 51 -1.83 3.94 9.11
CA ALA A 51 -1.83 2.51 9.42
C ALA A 51 -1.11 1.69 8.33
N ALA A 52 -1.32 2.01 7.04
CA ALA A 52 -0.63 1.35 5.94
C ALA A 52 0.90 1.62 5.94
N VAL A 53 1.33 2.84 6.24
CA VAL A 53 2.77 3.16 6.40
C VAL A 53 3.37 2.39 7.56
N GLN A 54 2.69 2.35 8.72
CA GLN A 54 3.14 1.58 9.88
C GLN A 54 3.23 0.08 9.56
N TYR A 55 2.24 -0.47 8.85
CA TYR A 55 2.26 -1.85 8.38
C TYR A 55 3.45 -2.11 7.46
N SER A 56 3.68 -1.24 6.48
CA SER A 56 4.82 -1.29 5.55
C SER A 56 6.13 -1.35 6.32
N CYS A 57 6.34 -0.44 7.28
CA CYS A 57 7.51 -0.40 8.15
C CYS A 57 7.66 -1.67 9.02
N SER A 58 6.56 -2.35 9.36
CA SER A 58 6.63 -3.61 10.12
C SER A 58 7.13 -4.77 9.25
N GLN A 59 6.71 -4.84 7.98
CA GLN A 59 7.04 -5.93 7.05
C GLN A 59 8.34 -5.71 6.26
N PHE A 60 8.67 -4.45 5.95
CA PHE A 60 9.80 -4.05 5.13
C PHE A 60 10.80 -3.23 5.93
N GLN A 61 12.06 -3.34 5.56
CA GLN A 61 13.04 -2.32 5.91
C GLN A 61 12.75 -1.10 5.04
N THR A 62 12.50 0.04 5.67
CA THR A 62 12.22 1.32 5.03
C THR A 62 13.44 2.22 5.18
N ASP A 63 13.98 2.68 4.06
CA ASP A 63 15.02 3.69 4.04
C ASP A 63 14.38 5.05 3.66
N GLY A 64 14.58 6.09 4.49
CA GLY A 64 14.07 7.43 4.18
C GLY A 64 12.55 7.62 4.39
N LYS A 65 11.98 8.58 3.64
CA LYS A 65 10.58 9.02 3.78
C LYS A 65 9.64 8.04 3.09
N THR A 66 8.51 7.74 3.73
CA THR A 66 7.41 6.99 3.13
C THR A 66 6.18 7.91 3.02
N ASP A 67 5.63 8.01 1.81
CA ASP A 67 4.49 8.85 1.48
C ASP A 67 3.28 8.01 1.10
N VAL A 68 2.09 8.47 1.50
CA VAL A 68 0.82 7.88 1.08
C VAL A 68 0.38 8.58 -0.19
N LEU A 69 0.25 7.85 -1.30
CA LEU A 69 -0.14 8.41 -2.59
C LEU A 69 -1.64 8.31 -2.85
N LEU A 70 -2.27 7.25 -2.34
CA LEU A 70 -3.69 6.97 -2.58
C LEU A 70 -4.31 6.31 -1.36
N VAL A 71 -5.52 6.75 -1.00
CA VAL A 71 -6.43 6.05 -0.08
C VAL A 71 -7.84 6.25 -0.59
N ARG A 72 -8.51 5.19 -1.05
CA ARG A 72 -9.90 5.26 -1.52
C ARG A 72 -10.65 3.94 -1.36
N MET A 73 -11.96 3.93 -1.64
CA MET A 73 -12.72 2.67 -1.67
C MET A 73 -12.21 1.79 -2.81
N VAL A 74 -12.24 0.48 -2.56
CA VAL A 74 -11.90 -0.53 -3.56
C VAL A 74 -13.06 -0.68 -4.54
N GLU A 75 -12.73 -0.70 -5.82
CA GLU A 75 -13.63 -1.05 -6.91
C GLU A 75 -13.20 -2.38 -7.53
N ASP A 76 -14.12 -3.10 -8.18
CA ASP A 76 -13.82 -4.38 -8.83
C ASP A 76 -12.72 -4.23 -9.91
N SER A 77 -12.69 -3.09 -10.60
CA SER A 77 -11.63 -2.76 -11.56
C SER A 77 -10.26 -2.65 -10.91
N ASP A 78 -10.17 -2.18 -9.67
CA ASP A 78 -8.88 -2.08 -8.96
C ASP A 78 -8.29 -3.45 -8.69
N LEU A 79 -9.17 -4.39 -8.31
CA LEU A 79 -8.79 -5.77 -8.04
C LEU A 79 -8.26 -6.43 -9.31
N VAL A 80 -8.95 -6.25 -10.43
CA VAL A 80 -8.51 -6.75 -11.74
C VAL A 80 -7.15 -6.18 -12.14
N GLU A 81 -6.93 -4.87 -11.97
CA GLU A 81 -5.63 -4.24 -12.26
C GLU A 81 -4.50 -4.74 -11.35
N LEU A 82 -4.82 -5.19 -10.12
CA LEU A 82 -3.88 -5.83 -9.21
C LEU A 82 -3.70 -7.34 -9.48
N GLY A 83 -4.35 -7.89 -10.50
CA GLY A 83 -4.33 -9.33 -10.80
C GLY A 83 -5.10 -10.16 -9.76
N LEU A 84 -6.00 -9.55 -9.00
CA LEU A 84 -6.86 -10.19 -8.03
C LEU A 84 -8.23 -10.47 -8.64
N ASP A 85 -8.79 -11.64 -8.31
CA ASP A 85 -10.15 -11.99 -8.70
C ASP A 85 -11.15 -11.33 -7.72
N PRO A 86 -12.05 -10.45 -8.19
CA PRO A 86 -13.03 -9.79 -7.33
C PRO A 86 -13.92 -10.77 -6.56
N ASP A 87 -14.20 -11.95 -7.11
CA ASP A 87 -15.04 -12.96 -6.47
C ASP A 87 -14.35 -13.65 -5.30
N ASN A 88 -13.02 -13.49 -5.20
CA ASN A 88 -12.21 -14.00 -4.09
C ASN A 88 -11.98 -12.96 -2.97
N ILE A 89 -12.55 -11.76 -3.10
CA ILE A 89 -12.43 -10.67 -2.12
C ILE A 89 -13.75 -10.50 -1.34
N CYS A 90 -13.66 -10.22 -0.05
CA CYS A 90 -14.81 -10.05 0.85
C CYS A 90 -15.51 -8.70 0.61
N LYS A 91 -16.31 -8.61 -0.47
CA LYS A 91 -16.98 -7.37 -0.91
C LYS A 91 -17.97 -6.79 0.11
N ASP A 92 -18.43 -7.60 1.07
CA ASP A 92 -19.30 -7.16 2.16
C ASP A 92 -18.55 -6.42 3.28
N ARG A 93 -17.21 -6.38 3.23
CA ARG A 93 -16.39 -5.66 4.19
C ARG A 93 -16.08 -4.24 3.75
N PRO A 94 -15.88 -3.31 4.71
CA PRO A 94 -15.41 -1.97 4.40
C PRO A 94 -13.94 -2.02 3.98
N LEU A 95 -13.69 -2.15 2.67
CA LEU A 95 -12.33 -2.25 2.12
C LEU A 95 -11.82 -0.91 1.60
N ARG A 96 -10.51 -0.67 1.76
CA ARG A 96 -9.81 0.48 1.17
C ARG A 96 -8.59 0.05 0.38
N LEU A 97 -8.43 0.62 -0.81
CA LEU A 97 -7.18 0.58 -1.55
C LEU A 97 -6.26 1.67 -1.01
N VAL A 98 -5.07 1.29 -0.59
CA VAL A 98 -4.02 2.21 -0.15
C VAL A 98 -2.76 1.98 -0.97
N ILE A 99 -2.15 3.04 -1.50
CA ILE A 99 -0.85 2.94 -2.17
C ILE A 99 0.14 3.85 -1.45
N VAL A 100 1.28 3.27 -1.06
CA VAL A 100 2.38 3.99 -0.43
C VAL A 100 3.62 3.93 -1.30
N GLN A 101 4.44 4.99 -1.22
CA GLN A 101 5.71 5.13 -1.90
C GLN A 101 6.83 5.33 -0.89
N GLY A 102 7.97 4.69 -1.09
CA GLY A 102 9.13 4.76 -0.20
C GLY A 102 10.22 3.81 -0.67
N ASP A 103 11.32 3.70 0.08
CA ASP A 103 12.39 2.75 -0.27
C ASP A 103 12.27 1.48 0.57
N PHE A 104 11.61 0.47 0.00
CA PHE A 104 11.29 -0.75 0.71
C PHE A 104 12.24 -1.88 0.31
N THR A 105 12.78 -2.57 1.31
CA THR A 105 13.52 -3.83 1.14
C THR A 105 12.85 -4.92 1.97
N SER A 106 12.59 -6.08 1.36
CA SER A 106 11.97 -7.21 2.08
C SER A 106 12.82 -7.64 3.28
N LYS A 107 12.22 -7.72 4.48
CA LYS A 107 12.90 -8.26 5.67
C LYS A 107 13.08 -9.77 5.63
N THR A 108 12.27 -10.46 4.84
CA THR A 108 12.20 -11.92 4.75
C THR A 108 12.61 -12.41 3.34
N GLY A 109 13.29 -13.56 3.27
CA GLY A 109 13.72 -14.20 2.01
C GLY A 109 15.24 -14.33 1.83
N LEU A 110 15.68 -15.33 1.04
CA LEU A 110 17.08 -15.57 0.68
C LEU A 110 17.67 -14.48 -0.25
N GLN A 111 16.82 -13.60 -0.82
CA GLN A 111 17.21 -12.57 -1.78
C GLN A 111 17.05 -11.13 -1.25
N LYS A 112 17.39 -10.89 0.03
CA LYS A 112 17.32 -9.56 0.68
C LYS A 112 17.91 -8.40 -0.13
N LYS A 113 18.91 -8.64 -0.98
CA LYS A 113 19.57 -7.58 -1.77
C LYS A 113 18.88 -7.25 -3.10
N GLU A 114 18.04 -8.13 -3.63
CA GLU A 114 17.49 -7.98 -4.98
C GLU A 114 16.02 -7.53 -5.01
N SER A 115 15.33 -7.56 -3.86
CA SER A 115 13.91 -7.19 -3.73
C SER A 115 13.74 -5.76 -3.18
N LYS A 116 14.23 -4.77 -3.92
CA LYS A 116 13.95 -3.34 -3.63
C LYS A 116 12.68 -2.90 -4.36
N TYR A 117 11.73 -2.37 -3.62
CA TYR A 117 10.46 -1.85 -4.13
C TYR A 117 10.34 -0.37 -3.82
N LYS A 118 9.70 0.38 -4.72
CA LYS A 118 9.39 1.81 -4.50
C LYS A 118 7.95 2.05 -4.10
N TYR A 119 7.07 1.10 -4.41
CA TYR A 119 5.64 1.24 -4.17
C TYR A 119 5.08 -0.05 -3.60
N ILE A 120 4.10 0.09 -2.72
CA ILE A 120 3.29 -1.01 -2.18
C ILE A 120 1.83 -0.61 -2.24
N SER A 121 0.98 -1.49 -2.76
CA SER A 121 -0.46 -1.37 -2.66
C SER A 121 -0.99 -2.33 -1.60
N TYR A 122 -2.04 -1.90 -0.90
CA TYR A 122 -2.76 -2.69 0.09
C TYR A 122 -4.25 -2.66 -0.20
N ILE A 123 -4.90 -3.81 -0.09
CA ILE A 123 -6.34 -3.91 0.13
C ILE A 123 -6.53 -4.07 1.64
N PHE A 124 -6.91 -2.98 2.30
CA PHE A 124 -7.09 -2.90 3.74
C PHE A 124 -8.52 -3.26 4.12
N ASP A 125 -8.70 -4.19 5.05
CA ASP A 125 -9.98 -4.42 5.71
C ASP A 125 -10.08 -3.51 6.93
N LEU A 126 -10.98 -2.53 6.85
CA LEU A 126 -11.14 -1.56 7.93
C LEU A 126 -11.74 -2.19 9.19
N ALA A 127 -12.53 -3.26 9.08
CA ALA A 127 -13.12 -3.90 10.27
C ALA A 127 -12.06 -4.57 11.14
N THR A 128 -11.00 -5.10 10.54
CA THR A 128 -9.88 -5.73 11.26
C THR A 128 -8.68 -4.80 11.43
N GLY A 129 -8.63 -3.71 10.65
CA GLY A 129 -7.50 -2.80 10.60
C GLY A 129 -6.24 -3.43 10.07
N SER A 130 -6.35 -4.41 9.18
CA SER A 130 -5.23 -5.15 8.63
C SER A 130 -5.35 -5.27 7.11
N PRO A 131 -4.23 -5.33 6.36
CA PRO A 131 -4.26 -5.73 4.98
C PRO A 131 -4.84 -7.14 4.83
N MET A 132 -5.67 -7.33 3.80
CA MET A 132 -6.12 -8.63 3.30
C MET A 132 -5.28 -9.12 2.12
N SER A 133 -4.72 -8.18 1.35
CA SER A 133 -3.85 -8.45 0.21
C SER A 133 -2.93 -7.26 0.00
N TRP A 134 -1.80 -7.52 -0.63
CA TRP A 134 -0.86 -6.48 -1.03
C TRP A 134 -0.06 -6.89 -2.25
N ALA A 135 0.41 -5.87 -2.97
CA ALA A 135 1.29 -6.05 -4.10
C ALA A 135 2.42 -5.02 -4.06
N THR A 136 3.57 -5.34 -4.66
CA THR A 136 4.73 -4.44 -4.71
C THR A 136 5.12 -4.11 -6.14
N SER A 137 5.72 -2.94 -6.31
CA SER A 137 6.26 -2.48 -7.58
C SER A 137 7.60 -1.77 -7.37
N ARG A 138 8.57 -2.00 -8.25
CA ARG A 138 9.90 -1.39 -8.17
C ARG A 138 9.89 0.04 -8.69
N ASN A 139 9.07 0.31 -9.70
CA ASN A 139 9.08 1.55 -10.46
C ASN A 139 7.72 2.26 -10.47
N GLY A 140 6.66 1.60 -10.02
CA GLY A 140 5.29 2.09 -10.02
C GLY A 140 4.48 1.65 -11.24
N GLY A 141 5.09 0.96 -12.21
CA GLY A 141 4.45 0.53 -13.46
C GLY A 141 3.17 -0.27 -13.23
N ALA A 142 3.21 -1.23 -12.30
CA ALA A 142 2.02 -2.00 -11.92
C ALA A 142 0.87 -1.15 -11.32
N PHE A 143 1.15 0.06 -10.84
CA PHE A 143 0.16 0.97 -10.25
C PHE A 143 -0.19 2.16 -11.14
N ARG A 144 0.36 2.22 -12.36
CA ARG A 144 0.17 3.32 -13.32
C ARG A 144 -1.28 3.75 -13.48
N LYS A 145 -2.18 2.79 -13.70
CA LYS A 145 -3.61 3.04 -13.88
C LYS A 145 -4.32 3.40 -12.56
N LEU A 146 -3.94 2.77 -11.45
CA LEU A 146 -4.55 3.03 -10.14
C LEU A 146 -4.24 4.44 -9.62
N LEU A 147 -3.05 4.94 -9.96
CA LEU A 147 -2.57 6.29 -9.62
C LEU A 147 -2.89 7.33 -10.70
N ASP A 148 -3.44 6.90 -11.84
CA ASP A 148 -3.71 7.73 -13.02
C ASP A 148 -2.47 8.55 -13.48
N ASP A 149 -1.28 7.94 -13.37
CA ASP A 149 0.00 8.58 -13.67
C ASP A 149 0.74 7.85 -14.81
N PRO A 150 0.58 8.29 -16.07
CA PRO A 150 1.20 7.63 -17.22
C PRO A 150 2.73 7.79 -17.27
N THR A 151 3.34 8.61 -16.41
CA THR A 151 4.78 8.84 -16.39
C THR A 151 5.55 7.76 -15.63
N LEU A 152 4.85 6.93 -14.84
CA LEU A 152 5.47 5.85 -14.09
C LEU A 152 6.10 4.81 -15.03
N PRO A 153 7.39 4.43 -14.84
CA PRO A 153 8.05 3.45 -15.69
C PRO A 153 7.55 2.02 -15.44
N ASP A 154 7.63 1.17 -16.46
CA ASP A 154 7.32 -0.25 -16.32
C ASP A 154 8.25 -0.92 -15.29
N ASP A 155 7.72 -1.95 -14.62
CA ASP A 155 8.54 -2.79 -13.77
C ASP A 155 9.41 -3.73 -14.60
N PRO A 156 10.67 -3.97 -14.18
CA PRO A 156 11.53 -4.91 -14.89
C PRO A 156 10.96 -6.32 -14.77
N ILE A 157 10.81 -7.02 -15.89
CA ILE A 157 10.39 -8.42 -15.92
C ILE A 157 11.50 -9.26 -15.27
N VAL A 158 11.27 -9.71 -14.04
CA VAL A 158 12.18 -10.65 -13.37
C VAL A 158 11.92 -12.04 -13.93
N VAL A 159 12.63 -12.39 -15.01
CA VAL A 159 12.64 -13.77 -15.50
C VAL A 159 13.40 -14.60 -14.47
N ALA A 160 12.68 -15.38 -13.65
CA ALA A 160 13.32 -16.35 -12.76
C ALA A 160 14.27 -17.21 -13.61
N PRO A 161 15.54 -17.40 -13.21
CA PRO A 161 16.45 -18.28 -13.92
C PRO A 161 15.77 -19.64 -14.06
N ARG A 162 15.42 -20.03 -15.29
CA ARG A 162 14.88 -21.36 -15.53
C ARG A 162 15.95 -22.34 -15.09
N LEU A 163 15.71 -23.05 -13.99
CA LEU A 163 16.42 -24.28 -13.72
C LEU A 163 15.99 -25.24 -14.83
N LEU A 164 16.76 -25.26 -15.92
CA LEU A 164 16.63 -26.20 -17.03
C LEU A 164 17.06 -27.59 -16.54
N THR A 165 16.33 -28.14 -15.59
CA THR A 165 16.32 -29.58 -15.34
C THR A 165 15.05 -30.10 -15.99
N PRO A 166 15.15 -30.84 -17.11
CA PRO A 166 14.02 -31.60 -17.62
C PRO A 166 13.54 -32.52 -16.51
N ASP A 167 12.33 -32.32 -16.00
CA ASP A 167 11.70 -33.28 -15.09
C ASP A 167 11.01 -34.35 -15.94
N PRO A 168 11.49 -35.60 -15.97
CA PRO A 168 10.88 -36.67 -16.74
C PRO A 168 9.52 -37.15 -16.19
N ARG A 169 8.96 -36.54 -15.13
CA ARG A 169 7.68 -36.95 -14.52
C ARG A 169 6.44 -36.22 -15.02
N VAL A 170 6.56 -35.27 -15.94
CA VAL A 170 5.41 -34.43 -16.35
C VAL A 170 4.36 -35.18 -17.19
N GLU A 171 4.66 -36.36 -17.76
CA GLU A 171 3.69 -37.08 -18.61
C GLU A 171 2.60 -37.88 -17.86
N GLN A 172 2.69 -38.12 -16.54
CA GLN A 172 1.76 -39.05 -15.86
C GLN A 172 0.62 -38.42 -15.04
N SER A 173 0.55 -37.10 -14.89
CA SER A 173 -0.41 -36.48 -13.96
C SER A 173 -1.65 -35.85 -14.62
N LEU A 174 -1.83 -35.99 -15.93
CA LEU A 174 -3.01 -35.50 -16.67
C LEU A 174 -4.21 -36.46 -16.60
N SER A 175 -4.54 -37.01 -15.43
CA SER A 175 -5.80 -37.77 -15.27
C SER A 175 -6.27 -37.82 -13.82
N LYS A 176 -6.46 -36.67 -13.19
CA LYS A 176 -7.40 -36.55 -12.08
C LYS A 176 -7.90 -35.11 -11.95
N SER A 177 -8.75 -34.72 -12.90
CA SER A 177 -9.61 -33.54 -12.77
C SER A 177 -10.55 -33.77 -11.59
N LYS A 178 -10.12 -33.34 -10.41
CA LYS A 178 -10.94 -33.29 -9.21
C LYS A 178 -11.79 -32.03 -9.33
N GLU A 179 -13.09 -32.26 -9.38
CA GLU A 179 -14.19 -31.30 -9.32
C GLU A 179 -13.83 -30.04 -8.50
N PRO A 180 -14.05 -28.81 -9.02
CA PRO A 180 -13.82 -27.61 -8.26
C PRO A 180 -14.81 -27.58 -7.10
N SER A 181 -14.32 -27.92 -5.91
CA SER A 181 -15.02 -27.68 -4.66
C SER A 181 -15.21 -26.17 -4.53
N SER A 182 -16.36 -25.70 -5.01
CA SER A 182 -16.91 -24.35 -4.84
C SER A 182 -17.18 -24.10 -3.34
N LYS A 183 -16.11 -24.01 -2.55
CA LYS A 183 -16.16 -23.34 -1.27
C LYS A 183 -15.91 -21.88 -1.56
N ARG A 184 -16.93 -21.04 -1.31
CA ARG A 184 -16.72 -19.60 -1.24
C ARG A 184 -15.50 -19.32 -0.36
N PRO A 185 -14.64 -18.36 -0.74
CA PRO A 185 -13.57 -17.91 0.13
C PRO A 185 -14.16 -17.60 1.50
N SER A 186 -13.65 -18.29 2.52
CA SER A 186 -13.97 -17.93 3.89
C SER A 186 -13.24 -16.62 4.17
N CYS A 187 -13.98 -15.57 4.51
CA CYS A 187 -13.42 -14.30 4.98
C CYS A 187 -12.76 -14.43 6.37
N GLY A 188 -12.16 -15.58 6.67
CA GLY A 188 -11.48 -15.86 7.93
C GLY A 188 -10.24 -14.98 8.10
N ASN A 189 -9.76 -14.90 9.33
CA ASN A 189 -8.62 -14.07 9.75
C ASN A 189 -7.25 -14.58 9.24
N ASP A 190 -7.22 -15.30 8.12
CA ASP A 190 -5.99 -15.87 7.59
C ASP A 190 -5.11 -14.73 7.07
N SER A 191 -3.85 -14.69 7.54
CA SER A 191 -2.90 -13.64 7.14
C SER A 191 -2.67 -13.66 5.62
N PRO A 192 -2.57 -12.50 4.97
CA PRO A 192 -2.34 -12.42 3.53
C PRO A 192 -1.03 -13.09 3.14
N ALA A 193 -1.03 -13.85 2.04
CA ALA A 193 0.19 -14.22 1.36
C ALA A 193 0.69 -13.04 0.49
N PRO A 194 2.01 -12.74 0.47
CA PRO A 194 2.59 -11.80 -0.49
C PRO A 194 2.25 -12.22 -1.93
N THR A 195 1.76 -11.28 -2.74
CA THR A 195 1.64 -11.47 -4.19
C THR A 195 2.48 -10.41 -4.90
N ILE A 196 3.22 -10.83 -5.93
CA ILE A 196 3.93 -9.88 -6.79
C ILE A 196 2.91 -9.37 -7.80
N ALA A 197 2.78 -8.04 -7.94
CA ALA A 197 1.93 -7.47 -8.98
C ALA A 197 2.42 -7.97 -10.36
N PRO A 198 1.51 -8.31 -11.28
CA PRO A 198 1.89 -8.76 -12.62
C PRO A 198 2.72 -7.72 -13.39
#